data_AF-A0A2E5V6J4-F1
#
_entry.id   AF-A0A2E5V6J4-F1
#
_cell.length_a   1.000
_cell.length_b   1.000
_cell.length_c   1.000
_cell.angle_alpha   90.00
_cell.angle_beta   90.00
_cell.angle_gamma   90.00
#
_symmetry.space_group_name_H-M   'P 1'
#
loop_
_entity.id
_entity.type
_entity.pdbx_description
1 polymer ?
#
loop_
_entity_poly.entity_id
_entity_poly.type
_entity_poly.pdbx_seq_one_letter_code
_entity_poly.pdbx_strand_id
1 'polypeptide(L)' 'MNTSNPTIVNVLNGKDVKIVPFWLMRQAGRYLEEYRAVRESCGNFLNLCYSP' A
#
# COMPACT_ATOMS: atom_id res chain seq x y z
N MET A 1 0.24 -21.08 -9.23
CA MET A 1 0.15 -19.67 -9.65
C MET A 1 1.57 -19.15 -9.78
N ASN A 2 2.02 -18.81 -10.99
CA ASN A 2 3.37 -18.29 -11.21
C ASN A 2 3.46 -16.87 -10.62
N THR A 3 3.80 -16.77 -9.35
CA THR A 3 4.06 -15.49 -8.68
C THR A 3 5.47 -15.04 -9.05
N SER A 4 5.58 -14.33 -10.17
CA SER A 4 6.74 -13.47 -10.42
C SER A 4 6.90 -12.53 -9.21
N ASN A 5 8.02 -12.64 -8.50
CA ASN A 5 8.27 -11.83 -7.31
C ASN A 5 8.20 -10.33 -7.67
N PRO A 6 7.46 -9.50 -6.90
CA PRO A 6 7.35 -8.08 -7.17
C PRO A 6 8.73 -7.41 -7.10
N THR A 7 8.94 -6.36 -7.90
CA THR A 7 10.24 -5.69 -8.07
C THR A 7 10.86 -5.25 -6.75
N ILE A 8 10.04 -4.79 -5.79
CA ILE A 8 10.49 -4.43 -4.45
C ILE A 8 11.16 -5.60 -3.70
N VAL A 9 10.61 -6.81 -3.80
CA VAL A 9 11.17 -8.00 -3.16
C VAL A 9 12.49 -8.38 -3.84
N ASN A 10 12.62 -8.18 -5.15
CA ASN A 10 13.88 -8.45 -5.85
C ASN A 10 15.00 -7.49 -5.41
N VAL A 11 14.69 -6.19 -5.26
CA VAL A 11 15.66 -5.20 -4.74
C VAL A 11 16.08 -5.53 -3.30
N LEU A 12 15.13 -5.89 -2.43
CA LEU A 12 15.44 -6.25 -1.04
C LEU A 12 16.29 -7.53 -0.94
N ASN A 13 16.22 -8.42 -1.93
CA ASN A 13 17.07 -9.60 -2.04
C ASN A 13 18.40 -9.34 -2.77
N GLY A 14 18.73 -8.08 -3.09
CA GLY A 14 19.98 -7.70 -3.75
C GLY A 14 20.07 -8.08 -5.23
N LYS A 15 18.94 -8.35 -5.91
CA LYS A 15 18.92 -8.61 -7.35
C LYS A 15 18.91 -7.30 -8.14
N ASP A 16 19.60 -7.28 -9.27
CA ASP A 16 19.52 -6.18 -10.22
C ASP A 16 18.10 -6.06 -10.79
N VAL A 17 17.56 -4.85 -10.77
CA VAL A 17 16.26 -4.52 -11.35
C VAL A 17 16.40 -3.38 -12.34
N LYS A 18 15.61 -3.42 -13.41
CA LYS A 18 15.61 -2.37 -14.44
C LYS A 18 15.05 -1.03 -13.93
N ILE A 19 14.10 -1.08 -13.00
CA ILE A 19 13.37 0.08 -12.49
C ILE A 19 13.45 0.06 -10.97
N VAL A 20 13.89 1.18 -10.39
CA VAL A 20 13.95 1.35 -8.93
C VAL A 20 12.51 1.46 -8.39
N PRO A 21 12.09 0.55 -7.50
CA PRO A 21 10.80 0.67 -6.84
C PRO A 21 10.81 1.88 -5.90
N PHE A 22 9.74 2.65 -5.90
CA PHE A 22 9.54 3.73 -4.95
C PHE A 22 8.22 3.53 -4.21
N TRP A 23 8.17 4.07 -3.00
CA TRP A 23 6.97 4.09 -2.18
C TRP A 23 7.00 5.31 -1.27
N LEU A 24 5.83 5.72 -0.78
CA LEU A 24 5.72 6.83 0.15
C LEU A 24 5.18 6.32 1.48
N MET A 25 5.82 6.73 2.57
CA MET A 25 5.24 6.54 3.89
C MET A 25 3.90 7.26 3.96
N ARG A 26 2.87 6.53 4.44
CA ARG A 26 1.49 7.04 4.56
C ARG A 26 0.86 7.46 3.22
N GLN A 27 1.19 6.74 2.13
CA GLN A 27 0.57 6.94 0.81
C GLN A 27 -0.96 6.77 0.78
N ALA A 28 -1.55 6.14 1.80
CA ALA A 28 -2.99 6.09 2.00
C ALA A 28 -3.32 6.94 3.23
N GLY A 29 -3.77 8.17 2.99
CA GLY A 29 -3.99 9.14 4.04
C GLY A 29 -5.08 10.15 3.70
N ARG A 30 -5.36 11.04 4.66
CA ARG A 30 -6.46 12.01 4.61
C ARG A 30 -6.38 13.04 3.47
N TYR A 31 -5.25 13.10 2.77
CA TYR A 31 -5.10 13.95 1.59
C TYR A 31 -5.83 13.38 0.37
N LEU A 32 -6.12 12.07 0.35
CA LEU A 32 -6.97 11.45 -0.66
C LEU A 32 -8.44 11.58 -0.26
N GLU A 33 -9.28 11.99 -1.19
CA GLU A 33 -10.73 12.12 -1.00
C GLU A 33 -11.39 10.76 -0.81
N GLU A 34 -10.93 9.78 -1.57
CA GLU A 34 -11.40 8.39 -1.53
C GLU A 34 -11.12 7.77 -0.16
N TYR A 35 -9.94 8.04 0.43
CA TYR A 35 -9.59 7.56 1.76
C TYR A 35 -10.49 8.20 2.84
N ARG A 36 -10.86 9.48 2.68
CA ARG A 36 -11.77 10.16 3.60
C ARG A 36 -13.18 9.57 3.54
N ALA A 37 -13.71 9.35 2.33
CA ALA A 37 -15.03 8.75 2.13
C ALA A 37 -15.14 7.35 2.74
N VAL A 38 -14.14 6.49 2.54
CA VAL A 38 -14.11 5.15 3.14
C VAL A 38 -14.04 5.25 4.67
N ARG A 39 -13.21 6.14 5.20
CA ARG A 39 -13.13 6.36 6.65
C ARG A 39 -14.45 6.83 7.25
N GLU A 40 -15.19 7.69 6.55
CA GLU A 40 -16.54 8.12 6.96
C GLU A 40 -17.53 6.95 6.97
N SER A 41 -17.49 6.07 5.96
CA SER A 41 -18.35 4.88 5.90
C SER A 41 -18.09 3.86 7.02
N CYS A 42 -16.83 3.69 7.47
CA CYS A 42 -16.48 2.78 8.55
C CYS A 42 -16.76 3.33 9.96
N GLY A 43 -17.08 4.62 10.08
CA GLY A 43 -17.44 5.33 11.31
C GLY A 43 -16.27 5.57 12.28
N ASN A 44 -15.53 4.53 12.65
CA ASN A 44 -14.38 4.61 13.56
C ASN A 44 -13.08 4.15 12.87
N PHE A 45 -11.95 4.75 13.27
CA PHE A 45 -10.63 4.38 12.77
C PHE A 45 -10.27 2.92 13.05
N LEU A 46 -10.64 2.39 14.21
CA LEU A 46 -10.39 0.97 14.52
C LEU A 46 -11.19 0.05 13.60
N ASN A 47 -12.45 0.38 13.30
CA ASN A 47 -13.25 -0.40 12.36
C ASN A 47 -12.64 -0.37 10.95
N LEU A 48 -12.10 0.77 10.52
CA LEU A 48 -11.36 0.87 9.27
C LEU A 48 -10.12 -0.06 9.24
N CYS A 49 -9.42 -0.23 10.37
CA CYS A 49 -8.26 -1.11 10.46
C CYS A 49 -8.62 -2.61 10.53
N TYR A 50 -9.79 -2.94 11.08
CA TYR A 50 -10.22 -4.32 11.29
C TYR A 50 -11.20 -4.83 10.24
N SER A 51 -11.70 -3.95 9.36
CA SER A 51 -12.50 -4.34 8.19
C SER A 51 -11.56 -4.68 7.03
N PRO A 52 -11.53 -5.95 6.56
CA PRO A 52 -10.75 -6.34 5.40
C PRO A 52 -11.31 -5.79 4.09
#